data_AF-A0A7W4A1S6-F1
#
_entry.id   AF-A0A7W4A1S6-F1
#
_cell.length_a   1.000
_cell.length_b   1.000
_cell.length_c   1.000
_cell.angle_alpha   90.00
_cell.angle_beta   90.00
_cell.angle_gamma   90.00
#
_symmetry.space_group_name_H-M   'P 1'
#
loop_
_entity.id
_entity.type
_entity.pdbx_description
1 polymer ?
#
loop_
_entity_poly.entity_id
_entity_poly.type
_entity_poly.pdbx_seq_one_letter_code
_entity_poly.pdbx_strand_id
1 'polypeptide(L)'
;MRFLHITSSILISLLVTVNVYSSESLLSIKTPAVDVQNQLSQQVINFHPSFEQDAALIRSTYEARLYTLPAFKSGHYGLRMYRQTLDNKYAAAIWSDMARVASRLNYFANEVHTQEQISKYAEKRIKGYLDEESERSQLRYQITKEMPEYLYLGVDLLGSMARANEYGLQHLENNRLKQIIRRYDFTKYATNEAMIKAWAAQLANQVYWLRQLGEQDVVDEFISSFRKVYPDAMDSSLSEQQFGNKIYGLTHIILAASAYYQHSVREEDYQWVFDYYRDNIDIIIARAKEDVIAEVGINFLLAGLDDDPVVLKTRKVIQQSLNREQGLVPSVTGGVDLKKGDHRNVLAIMLLDWKGVHAAPTITQQPNIFSALPYGLIDKKVSGSH
;
A
#
# COMPACT_ATOMS: atom_id res chain seq x y z
N MET A 1 -2.98 -35.49 -44.39
CA MET A 1 -3.24 -36.22 -45.66
C MET A 1 -4.68 -36.72 -45.62
N ARG A 2 -5.47 -36.35 -46.64
CA ARG A 2 -6.86 -36.77 -47.02
C ARG A 2 -7.99 -36.35 -46.04
N PHE A 3 -8.88 -35.39 -46.35
CA PHE A 3 -9.96 -35.31 -47.39
C PHE A 3 -10.99 -36.46 -47.26
N LEU A 4 -12.32 -36.32 -47.35
CA LEU A 4 -13.27 -35.23 -47.65
C LEU A 4 -14.71 -35.84 -47.61
N HIS A 5 -15.73 -34.98 -47.64
CA HIS A 5 -17.12 -35.21 -48.12
C HIS A 5 -18.13 -35.94 -47.18
N ILE A 6 -19.45 -35.70 -47.23
CA ILE A 6 -20.35 -35.41 -48.37
C ILE A 6 -21.55 -34.56 -47.91
N THR A 7 -21.87 -33.56 -48.74
CA THR A 7 -23.13 -32.81 -48.84
C THR A 7 -24.19 -33.58 -49.64
N SER A 8 -25.48 -33.46 -49.29
CA SER A 8 -26.60 -33.89 -50.14
C SER A 8 -27.52 -32.70 -50.49
N SER A 9 -27.37 -32.22 -51.73
CA SER A 9 -28.36 -32.21 -52.82
C SER A 9 -29.86 -32.01 -52.48
N ILE A 10 -30.53 -30.91 -52.89
CA ILE A 10 -31.10 -30.61 -54.25
C ILE A 10 -32.49 -31.28 -54.41
N LEU A 11 -33.63 -30.63 -54.77
CA LEU A 11 -34.00 -30.08 -56.10
C LEU A 11 -35.48 -29.53 -56.10
N ILE A 12 -35.73 -28.35 -56.72
CA ILE A 12 -36.84 -27.98 -57.68
C ILE A 12 -38.32 -28.08 -57.22
N SER A 13 -39.23 -27.09 -57.42
CA SER A 13 -39.60 -26.45 -58.70
C SER A 13 -40.46 -25.16 -58.61
N LEU A 14 -40.33 -24.39 -59.70
CA LEU A 14 -41.04 -23.24 -60.30
C LEU A 14 -42.47 -22.80 -59.88
N LEU A 15 -42.57 -21.48 -59.64
CA LEU A 15 -43.35 -20.42 -60.33
C LEU A 15 -44.75 -20.70 -60.92
N VAL A 16 -45.73 -19.83 -60.57
CA VAL A 16 -46.50 -18.94 -61.48
C VAL A 16 -47.28 -17.90 -60.65
N THR A 17 -47.24 -16.64 -61.09
CA THR A 17 -47.92 -15.45 -60.55
C THR A 17 -49.33 -15.28 -61.12
N VAL A 18 -50.29 -14.80 -60.31
CA VAL A 18 -51.40 -13.95 -60.80
C VAL A 18 -51.72 -12.88 -59.74
N ASN A 19 -51.63 -11.62 -60.17
CA ASN A 19 -52.10 -10.43 -59.46
C ASN A 19 -53.63 -10.35 -59.50
N VAL A 20 -54.25 -10.03 -58.36
CA VAL A 20 -55.58 -9.39 -58.34
C VAL A 20 -55.46 -8.13 -57.48
N TYR A 21 -55.63 -6.99 -58.14
CA TYR A 21 -55.86 -5.69 -57.53
C TYR A 21 -57.31 -5.62 -57.04
N SER A 22 -57.52 -5.26 -55.78
CA SER A 22 -58.74 -4.56 -55.36
C SER A 22 -58.33 -3.34 -54.54
N SER A 23 -58.73 -2.19 -55.05
CA SER A 23 -58.50 -0.87 -54.50
C SER A 23 -59.48 -0.55 -53.38
N GLU A 24 -58.97 -0.35 -52.17
CA GLU A 24 -59.65 0.47 -51.16
C GLU A 24 -58.66 1.47 -50.57
N SER A 25 -59.02 2.75 -50.68
CA SER A 25 -58.31 3.88 -50.11
C SER A 25 -58.63 4.00 -48.63
N LEU A 26 -57.65 3.75 -47.76
CA LEU A 26 -57.69 4.13 -46.36
C LEU A 26 -56.45 4.98 -46.02
N LEU A 27 -56.74 6.26 -45.79
CA LEU A 27 -56.08 7.22 -44.91
C LEU A 27 -54.58 7.01 -44.63
N SER A 28 -53.80 7.88 -45.26
CA SER A 28 -52.38 8.11 -44.97
C SER A 28 -52.18 8.51 -43.51
N ILE A 29 -51.65 7.59 -42.70
CA ILE A 29 -50.91 7.93 -41.48
C ILE A 29 -49.44 7.65 -41.79
N LYS A 30 -48.67 8.72 -41.99
CA LYS A 30 -47.21 8.64 -41.99
C LYS A 30 -46.75 8.33 -40.58
N THR A 31 -46.60 7.07 -40.25
CA THR A 31 -45.72 6.64 -39.15
C THR A 31 -44.29 6.96 -39.56
N PRO A 32 -43.50 7.68 -38.76
CA PRO A 32 -42.06 7.69 -38.97
C PRO A 32 -41.57 6.28 -38.68
N ALA A 33 -40.93 5.65 -39.65
CA ALA A 33 -40.07 4.50 -39.38
C ALA A 33 -38.94 5.01 -38.48
N VAL A 34 -39.15 4.90 -37.17
CA VAL A 34 -38.08 5.10 -36.19
C VAL A 34 -37.08 4.00 -36.45
N ASP A 35 -35.89 4.43 -36.86
CA ASP A 35 -34.73 3.60 -37.12
C ASP A 35 -34.22 3.03 -35.78
N VAL A 36 -34.87 1.95 -35.33
CA VAL A 36 -34.52 1.23 -34.08
C VAL A 36 -33.09 0.68 -34.14
N GLN A 37 -32.55 0.46 -35.34
CA GLN A 37 -31.19 -0.03 -35.52
C GLN A 37 -30.12 1.06 -35.28
N ASN A 38 -30.42 2.32 -35.63
CA ASN A 38 -29.51 3.46 -35.40
C ASN A 38 -29.58 4.06 -33.99
N GLN A 39 -30.68 3.85 -33.24
CA GLN A 39 -30.74 4.26 -31.82
C GLN A 39 -30.05 3.27 -30.88
N LEU A 40 -29.94 1.98 -31.24
CA LEU A 40 -29.24 0.97 -30.44
C LEU A 40 -27.71 1.01 -30.60
N SER A 41 -27.20 1.71 -31.63
CA SER A 41 -25.76 1.80 -31.92
C SER A 41 -25.10 3.11 -31.43
N GLN A 42 -25.88 4.04 -30.86
CA GLN A 42 -25.37 5.27 -30.22
C GLN A 42 -25.49 5.30 -28.69
N GLN A 43 -25.87 4.19 -28.06
CA GLN A 43 -25.85 4.01 -26.59
C GLN A 43 -24.86 2.93 -26.14
N VAL A 44 -23.69 2.83 -26.76
CA VAL A 44 -22.51 2.37 -26.01
C VAL A 44 -22.12 3.55 -25.11
N ILE A 45 -22.84 3.71 -24.00
CA ILE A 45 -22.33 4.50 -22.89
C ILE A 45 -21.05 3.78 -22.51
N ASN A 46 -19.90 4.37 -22.86
CA ASN A 46 -18.62 4.02 -22.25
C ASN A 46 -18.75 4.37 -20.76
N PHE A 47 -19.36 3.45 -20.01
CA PHE A 47 -19.44 3.51 -18.55
C PHE A 47 -18.02 3.21 -18.08
N HIS A 48 -17.17 4.24 -18.09
CA HIS A 48 -15.93 4.18 -17.35
C HIS A 48 -16.32 4.01 -15.87
N PRO A 49 -15.88 2.93 -15.20
CA PRO A 49 -16.19 2.75 -13.79
C PRO A 49 -15.71 3.96 -13.00
N SER A 50 -16.43 4.31 -11.93
CA SER A 50 -15.94 5.31 -10.97
C SER A 50 -14.72 4.78 -10.21
N PHE A 51 -13.96 5.66 -9.57
CA PHE A 51 -12.83 5.23 -8.74
C PHE A 51 -13.28 4.30 -7.61
N GLU A 52 -14.44 4.58 -7.00
CA GLU A 52 -15.03 3.77 -5.94
C GLU A 52 -15.43 2.37 -6.43
N GLN A 53 -15.93 2.26 -7.66
CA GLN A 53 -16.26 0.96 -8.27
C GLN A 53 -15.01 0.11 -8.49
N ASP A 54 -13.94 0.71 -9.01
CA ASP A 54 -12.66 0.02 -9.19
C ASP A 54 -12.01 -0.34 -7.84
N ALA A 55 -12.11 0.52 -6.82
CA ALA A 55 -11.69 0.21 -5.45
C ALA A 55 -12.48 -0.97 -4.86
N ALA A 56 -13.80 -1.01 -5.09
CA ALA A 56 -14.66 -2.10 -4.63
C ALA A 56 -14.31 -3.43 -5.32
N LEU A 57 -13.97 -3.38 -6.62
CA LEU A 57 -13.48 -4.55 -7.35
C LEU A 57 -12.19 -5.10 -6.72
N ILE A 58 -11.18 -4.25 -6.49
CA ILE A 58 -9.91 -4.68 -5.87
C ILE A 58 -10.16 -5.22 -4.45
N ARG A 59 -11.03 -4.56 -3.68
CA ARG A 59 -11.36 -4.95 -2.31
C ARG A 59 -12.03 -6.32 -2.26
N SER A 60 -13.09 -6.55 -3.04
CA SER A 60 -13.78 -7.85 -3.10
C SER A 60 -12.84 -8.98 -3.54
N THR A 61 -11.94 -8.66 -4.48
CA THR A 61 -10.91 -9.56 -5.00
C THR A 61 -9.90 -10.01 -3.94
N TYR A 62 -9.53 -9.14 -2.99
CA TYR A 62 -8.71 -9.47 -1.83
C TYR A 62 -9.50 -10.15 -0.71
N GLU A 63 -10.65 -9.61 -0.32
CA GLU A 63 -11.45 -10.12 0.79
C GLU A 63 -11.88 -11.57 0.58
N ALA A 64 -12.26 -11.93 -0.65
CA ALA A 64 -12.62 -13.30 -1.00
C ALA A 64 -11.48 -14.31 -0.82
N ARG A 65 -10.22 -13.85 -0.77
CA ARG A 65 -9.01 -14.69 -0.71
C ARG A 65 -8.09 -14.33 0.44
N LEU A 66 -8.56 -13.51 1.39
CA LEU A 66 -7.74 -12.98 2.48
C LEU A 66 -7.12 -14.09 3.35
N TYR A 67 -7.86 -15.20 3.51
CA TYR A 67 -7.41 -16.40 4.24
C TYR A 67 -6.20 -17.11 3.61
N THR A 68 -5.88 -16.83 2.35
CA THR A 68 -4.70 -17.40 1.67
C THR A 68 -3.42 -16.63 1.99
N LEU A 69 -3.53 -15.43 2.58
CA LEU A 69 -2.40 -14.58 2.89
C LEU A 69 -1.78 -14.97 4.26
N PRO A 70 -0.44 -14.89 4.39
CA PRO A 70 0.20 -15.01 5.70
C PRO A 70 -0.30 -13.94 6.68
N ALA A 71 -0.25 -14.23 7.98
CA ALA A 71 -0.71 -13.34 9.07
C ALA A 71 -0.22 -11.88 8.95
N PHE A 72 1.04 -11.68 8.56
CA PHE A 72 1.59 -10.35 8.33
C PHE A 72 0.85 -9.58 7.22
N LYS A 73 0.52 -10.26 6.13
CA LYS A 73 -0.14 -9.67 4.95
C LYS A 73 -1.63 -9.47 5.17
N SER A 74 -2.31 -10.46 5.74
CA SER A 74 -3.72 -10.30 6.11
C SER A 74 -3.90 -9.20 7.17
N GLY A 75 -3.01 -9.12 8.16
CA GLY A 75 -2.97 -8.05 9.14
C GLY A 75 -2.69 -6.67 8.55
N HIS A 76 -1.75 -6.59 7.60
CA HIS A 76 -1.42 -5.37 6.86
C HIS A 76 -2.62 -4.81 6.08
N TYR A 77 -3.35 -5.69 5.38
CA TYR A 77 -4.60 -5.39 4.70
C TYR A 77 -5.70 -4.98 5.69
N GLY A 78 -5.99 -5.84 6.67
CA GLY A 78 -7.10 -5.67 7.61
C GLY A 78 -6.99 -4.41 8.45
N LEU A 79 -5.79 -4.07 8.94
CA LEU A 79 -5.59 -2.84 9.69
C LEU A 79 -5.88 -1.59 8.85
N ARG A 80 -5.42 -1.55 7.60
CA ARG A 80 -5.64 -0.40 6.72
C ARG A 80 -7.10 -0.27 6.32
N MET A 81 -7.76 -1.37 5.98
CA MET A 81 -9.18 -1.33 5.68
C MET A 81 -10.01 -0.94 6.90
N TYR A 82 -9.65 -1.42 8.10
CA TYR A 82 -10.28 -0.97 9.33
C TYR A 82 -10.11 0.54 9.55
N ARG A 83 -8.91 1.09 9.31
CA ARG A 83 -8.67 2.54 9.38
C ARG A 83 -9.42 3.34 8.33
N GLN A 84 -9.89 2.73 7.25
CA GLN A 84 -10.73 3.41 6.26
C GLN A 84 -12.22 3.25 6.57
N THR A 85 -12.67 2.11 7.09
CA THR A 85 -14.11 1.82 7.17
C THR A 85 -14.66 1.69 8.58
N LEU A 86 -13.80 1.54 9.59
CA LEU A 86 -14.14 1.15 10.96
C LEU A 86 -14.96 -0.15 11.06
N ASP A 87 -14.91 -0.99 10.02
CA ASP A 87 -15.70 -2.20 9.93
C ASP A 87 -15.09 -3.34 10.75
N ASN A 88 -15.85 -3.83 11.73
CA ASN A 88 -15.43 -4.91 12.62
C ASN A 88 -15.17 -6.25 11.92
N LYS A 89 -15.55 -6.43 10.65
CA LYS A 89 -15.19 -7.63 9.89
C LYS A 89 -13.66 -7.85 9.80
N TYR A 90 -12.86 -6.79 9.94
CA TYR A 90 -11.39 -6.89 9.93
C TYR A 90 -10.77 -7.23 11.28
N ALA A 91 -11.56 -7.34 12.36
CA ALA A 91 -11.06 -7.58 13.71
C ALA A 91 -10.18 -8.84 13.82
N ALA A 92 -10.54 -9.93 13.13
CA ALA A 92 -9.75 -11.16 13.12
C ALA A 92 -8.36 -10.98 12.48
N ALA A 93 -8.26 -10.20 11.40
CA ALA A 93 -6.99 -9.89 10.75
C ALA A 93 -6.10 -9.01 11.65
N ILE A 94 -6.69 -8.03 12.34
CA ILE A 94 -6.01 -7.21 13.34
C ILE A 94 -5.49 -8.07 14.49
N TRP A 95 -6.31 -8.99 15.01
CA TRP A 95 -5.90 -9.91 16.06
C TRP A 95 -4.73 -10.81 15.64
N SER A 96 -4.76 -11.32 14.40
CA SER A 96 -3.65 -12.09 13.83
C SER A 96 -2.34 -11.29 13.77
N ASP A 97 -2.41 -10.01 13.39
CA ASP A 97 -1.25 -9.11 13.43
C ASP A 97 -0.75 -8.88 14.86
N MET A 98 -1.66 -8.63 15.81
CA MET A 98 -1.30 -8.49 17.23
C MET A 98 -0.59 -9.73 17.77
N ALA A 99 -1.08 -10.93 17.45
CA ALA A 99 -0.46 -12.18 17.88
C ALA A 99 0.96 -12.34 17.32
N ARG A 100 1.17 -11.98 16.06
CA ARG A 100 2.50 -11.94 15.43
C ARG A 100 3.43 -10.93 16.12
N VAL A 101 2.93 -9.74 16.43
CA VAL A 101 3.68 -8.69 17.15
C VAL A 101 4.08 -9.19 18.53
N ALA A 102 3.14 -9.74 19.29
CA ALA A 102 3.40 -10.30 20.61
C ALA A 102 4.45 -11.41 20.58
N SER A 103 4.31 -12.37 19.66
CA SER A 103 5.29 -13.46 19.47
C SER A 103 6.69 -12.92 19.21
N ARG A 104 6.83 -11.89 18.37
CA ARG A 104 8.12 -11.28 18.06
C ARG A 104 8.73 -10.54 19.26
N LEU A 105 7.92 -9.79 20.01
CA LEU A 105 8.38 -9.08 21.20
C LEU A 105 8.75 -10.05 22.33
N ASN A 106 7.98 -11.13 22.52
CA ASN A 106 8.32 -12.21 23.44
C ASN A 106 9.68 -12.83 23.10
N TYR A 107 9.91 -13.14 21.83
CA TYR A 107 11.19 -13.70 21.37
C TYR A 107 12.35 -12.74 21.66
N PHE A 108 12.21 -11.45 21.36
CA PHE A 108 13.27 -10.48 21.63
C PHE A 108 13.48 -10.21 23.12
N ALA A 109 12.43 -10.18 23.93
CA ALA A 109 12.54 -9.98 25.37
C ALA A 109 13.25 -11.14 26.09
N ASN A 110 13.12 -12.38 25.57
CA ASN A 110 13.57 -13.60 26.24
C ASN A 110 14.80 -14.24 25.60
N GLU A 111 14.99 -14.13 24.28
CA GLU A 111 16.00 -14.92 23.55
C GLU A 111 17.05 -14.05 22.84
N VAL A 112 16.72 -12.81 22.47
CA VAL A 112 17.63 -11.92 21.72
C VAL A 112 17.68 -10.53 22.35
N HIS A 113 18.33 -10.41 23.51
CA HIS A 113 18.36 -9.18 24.31
C HIS A 113 19.76 -8.76 24.79
N THR A 114 20.75 -9.65 24.67
CA THR A 114 22.18 -9.35 24.93
C THR A 114 22.90 -8.96 23.64
N GLN A 115 24.05 -8.29 23.76
CA GLN A 115 24.83 -7.88 22.58
C GLN A 115 25.21 -9.07 21.70
N GLU A 116 25.68 -10.17 22.29
CA GLU A 116 26.10 -11.37 21.56
C GLU A 116 24.92 -12.02 20.81
N GLN A 117 23.74 -12.10 21.43
CA GLN A 117 22.55 -12.64 20.78
C GLN A 117 22.10 -11.75 19.62
N ILE A 118 22.13 -10.42 19.79
CA ILE A 118 21.79 -9.46 18.74
C ILE A 118 22.73 -9.62 17.54
N SER A 119 24.04 -9.71 17.77
CA SER A 119 25.02 -9.95 16.70
C SER A 119 24.74 -11.25 15.95
N LYS A 120 24.52 -12.37 16.66
CA LYS A 120 24.18 -13.67 16.03
C LYS A 120 22.87 -13.60 15.24
N TYR A 121 21.86 -12.90 15.76
CA TYR A 121 20.59 -12.70 15.07
C TYR A 121 20.78 -11.91 13.77
N ALA A 122 21.53 -10.81 13.84
CA ALA A 122 21.84 -9.97 12.70
C ALA A 122 22.61 -10.73 11.60
N GLU A 123 23.67 -11.45 11.97
CA GLU A 123 24.44 -12.28 11.04
C GLU A 123 23.56 -13.31 10.32
N LYS A 124 22.64 -13.95 11.04
CA LYS A 124 21.66 -14.88 10.44
C LYS A 124 20.73 -14.15 9.46
N ARG A 125 20.26 -12.94 9.80
CA ARG A 125 19.35 -12.16 8.94
C ARG A 125 20.04 -11.67 7.67
N ILE A 126 21.31 -11.28 7.76
CA ILE A 126 22.11 -10.81 6.61
C ILE A 126 22.21 -11.88 5.51
N LYS A 127 22.27 -13.17 5.89
CA LYS A 127 22.29 -14.29 4.92
C LYS A 127 21.08 -14.30 3.98
N GLY A 128 19.96 -13.71 4.38
CA GLY A 128 18.77 -13.58 3.53
C GLY A 128 18.94 -12.70 2.30
N TYR A 129 20.06 -11.96 2.17
CA TYR A 129 20.38 -11.18 0.97
C TYR A 129 21.32 -11.88 -0.01
N LEU A 130 21.88 -13.05 0.33
CA LEU A 130 22.93 -13.67 -0.48
C LEU A 130 22.46 -14.07 -1.89
N ASP A 131 21.18 -14.43 -2.02
CA ASP A 131 20.59 -14.89 -3.29
C ASP A 131 19.81 -13.76 -4.01
N GLU A 132 19.93 -12.51 -3.55
CA GLU A 132 19.14 -11.38 -4.05
C GLU A 132 19.96 -10.49 -5.00
N GLU A 133 19.48 -10.35 -6.23
CA GLU A 133 20.22 -9.66 -7.30
C GLU A 133 19.82 -8.20 -7.51
N SER A 134 18.71 -7.73 -6.90
CA SER A 134 18.24 -6.36 -7.13
C SER A 134 19.21 -5.32 -6.55
N GLU A 135 19.38 -4.18 -7.24
CA GLU A 135 20.20 -3.05 -6.78
C GLU A 135 19.88 -2.68 -5.32
N ARG A 136 18.57 -2.63 -4.98
CA ARG A 136 18.11 -2.38 -3.61
C ARG A 136 18.62 -3.43 -2.62
N SER A 137 18.50 -4.72 -2.94
CA SER A 137 18.96 -5.80 -2.05
C SER A 137 20.47 -5.78 -1.88
N GLN A 138 21.23 -5.47 -2.94
CA GLN A 138 22.68 -5.33 -2.88
C GLN A 138 23.10 -4.15 -1.99
N LEU A 139 22.50 -2.96 -2.16
CA LEU A 139 22.77 -1.79 -1.31
C LEU A 139 22.51 -2.11 0.17
N ARG A 140 21.38 -2.76 0.46
CA ARG A 140 21.03 -3.21 1.81
C ARG A 140 22.06 -4.20 2.35
N TYR A 141 22.46 -5.18 1.56
CA TYR A 141 23.46 -6.15 1.97
C TYR A 141 24.80 -5.48 2.32
N GLN A 142 25.28 -4.55 1.49
CA GLN A 142 26.56 -3.88 1.72
C GLN A 142 26.55 -3.12 3.05
N ILE A 143 25.60 -2.22 3.25
CA ILE A 143 25.59 -1.38 4.45
C ILE A 143 25.31 -2.17 5.73
N THR A 144 24.52 -3.24 5.62
CA THR A 144 24.20 -4.07 6.78
C THR A 144 25.37 -4.96 7.21
N LYS A 145 26.40 -5.17 6.38
CA LYS A 145 27.64 -5.80 6.85
C LYS A 145 28.42 -4.88 7.80
N GLU A 146 28.34 -3.57 7.57
CA GLU A 146 29.02 -2.57 8.40
C GLU A 146 28.23 -2.26 9.68
N MET A 147 26.90 -2.34 9.61
CA MET A 147 25.98 -2.08 10.72
C MET A 147 24.96 -3.24 10.90
N PRO A 148 25.41 -4.44 11.27
CA PRO A 148 24.59 -5.65 11.29
C PRO A 148 23.38 -5.55 12.23
N GLU A 149 23.57 -4.93 13.38
CA GLU A 149 22.53 -4.76 14.40
C GLU A 149 21.29 -4.03 13.89
N TYR A 150 21.39 -3.25 12.81
CA TYR A 150 20.27 -2.48 12.25
C TYR A 150 19.08 -3.38 11.84
N LEU A 151 19.33 -4.58 11.34
CA LEU A 151 18.23 -5.51 11.01
C LEU A 151 17.44 -5.92 12.24
N TYR A 152 18.13 -6.11 13.37
CA TYR A 152 17.48 -6.38 14.63
C TYR A 152 16.76 -5.13 15.15
N LEU A 153 17.44 -3.98 15.19
CA LEU A 153 16.95 -2.76 15.81
C LEU A 153 15.80 -2.13 15.03
N GLY A 154 16.07 -1.65 13.81
CA GLY A 154 15.14 -0.83 13.05
C GLY A 154 14.08 -1.63 12.32
N VAL A 155 14.46 -2.74 11.68
CA VAL A 155 13.54 -3.53 10.85
C VAL A 155 12.63 -4.40 11.72
N ASP A 156 13.17 -4.94 12.80
CA ASP A 156 12.55 -6.07 13.49
C ASP A 156 11.98 -5.70 14.86
N LEU A 157 12.78 -5.16 15.78
CA LEU A 157 12.36 -4.79 17.14
C LEU A 157 11.49 -3.53 17.14
N LEU A 158 12.02 -2.43 16.60
CA LEU A 158 11.37 -1.12 16.65
C LEU A 158 10.01 -1.14 15.96
N GLY A 159 9.91 -1.76 14.78
CA GLY A 159 8.64 -1.91 14.06
C GLY A 159 7.57 -2.68 14.85
N SER A 160 7.97 -3.72 15.60
CA SER A 160 7.03 -4.45 16.47
C SER A 160 6.61 -3.63 17.69
N MET A 161 7.52 -2.88 18.31
CA MET A 161 7.18 -1.99 19.42
C MET A 161 6.25 -0.85 18.96
N ALA A 162 6.54 -0.25 17.81
CA ALA A 162 5.71 0.78 17.21
C ALA A 162 4.31 0.26 16.89
N ARG A 163 4.19 -0.93 16.29
CA ARG A 163 2.89 -1.53 16.01
C ARG A 163 2.07 -1.80 17.27
N ALA A 164 2.69 -2.27 18.35
CA ALA A 164 1.99 -2.41 19.63
C ALA A 164 1.51 -1.03 20.14
N ASN A 165 2.35 0.00 20.04
CA ASN A 165 2.01 1.36 20.44
C ASN A 165 0.87 1.96 19.60
N GLU A 166 0.78 1.67 18.29
CA GLU A 166 -0.34 2.07 17.43
C GLU A 166 -1.70 1.56 17.96
N TYR A 167 -1.72 0.41 18.65
CA TYR A 167 -2.93 -0.15 19.27
C TYR A 167 -3.22 0.39 20.68
N GLY A 168 -2.37 1.27 21.22
CA GLY A 168 -2.41 1.67 22.63
C GLY A 168 -1.86 0.59 23.57
N LEU A 169 -1.10 -0.37 23.05
CA LEU A 169 -0.51 -1.48 23.80
C LEU A 169 1.00 -1.30 23.96
N GLN A 170 1.58 -2.14 24.81
CA GLN A 170 3.02 -2.35 24.89
C GLN A 170 3.32 -3.78 25.35
N HIS A 171 4.58 -4.18 25.32
CA HIS A 171 5.01 -5.47 25.85
C HIS A 171 5.17 -5.45 27.39
N LEU A 172 4.96 -6.58 28.07
CA LEU A 172 5.21 -6.73 29.52
C LEU A 172 6.64 -6.31 29.91
N GLU A 173 7.62 -6.72 29.09
CA GLU A 173 9.05 -6.37 29.24
C GLU A 173 9.43 -5.07 28.49
N ASN A 174 8.52 -4.10 28.36
CA ASN A 174 8.76 -2.87 27.58
C ASN A 174 10.03 -2.14 28.01
N ASN A 175 10.29 -2.04 29.32
CA ASN A 175 11.50 -1.40 29.85
C ASN A 175 12.78 -2.08 29.38
N ARG A 176 12.82 -3.42 29.36
CA ARG A 176 13.96 -4.19 28.84
C ARG A 176 14.18 -3.92 27.35
N LEU A 177 13.10 -3.92 26.57
CA LEU A 177 13.18 -3.68 25.12
C LEU A 177 13.65 -2.25 24.82
N LYS A 178 13.13 -1.25 25.54
CA LYS A 178 13.59 0.15 25.47
C LYS A 178 15.06 0.29 25.88
N GLN A 179 15.50 -0.41 26.92
CA GLN A 179 16.92 -0.44 27.30
C GLN A 179 17.81 -0.99 26.19
N ILE A 180 17.33 -1.90 25.34
CA ILE A 180 18.10 -2.35 24.16
C ILE A 180 18.23 -1.21 23.14
N ILE A 181 17.12 -0.53 22.81
CA ILE A 181 17.10 0.62 21.89
C ILE A 181 18.07 1.72 22.36
N ARG A 182 18.07 2.04 23.67
CA ARG A 182 18.92 3.09 24.26
C ARG A 182 20.42 2.80 24.23
N ARG A 183 20.86 1.57 23.95
CA ARG A 183 22.28 1.25 23.77
C ARG A 183 22.85 1.82 22.48
N TYR A 184 21.98 2.17 21.53
CA TYR A 184 22.37 2.57 20.18
C TYR A 184 21.96 4.02 19.92
N ASP A 185 22.86 4.77 19.30
CA ASP A 185 22.61 6.13 18.82
C ASP A 185 22.01 6.04 17.42
N PHE A 186 20.71 6.32 17.31
CA PHE A 186 20.00 6.20 16.03
C PHE A 186 20.33 7.32 15.05
N THR A 187 20.96 8.41 15.51
CA THR A 187 21.49 9.46 14.63
C THR A 187 22.44 8.85 13.59
N LYS A 188 23.26 7.87 14.00
CA LYS A 188 24.21 7.17 13.12
C LYS A 188 23.55 6.48 11.94
N TYR A 189 22.37 5.89 12.15
CA TYR A 189 21.62 5.25 11.07
C TYR A 189 20.83 6.27 10.25
N ALA A 190 20.21 7.24 10.94
CA ALA A 190 19.36 8.27 10.35
C ALA A 190 20.12 9.23 9.43
N THR A 191 21.39 9.51 9.71
CA THR A 191 22.19 10.48 8.93
C THR A 191 23.16 9.84 7.95
N ASN A 192 23.27 8.51 7.91
CA ASN A 192 24.22 7.82 7.04
C ASN A 192 23.69 7.76 5.60
N GLU A 193 24.50 8.24 4.65
CA GLU A 193 24.13 8.31 3.24
C GLU A 193 23.83 6.92 2.63
N ALA A 194 24.67 5.92 2.89
CA ALA A 194 24.47 4.57 2.36
C ALA A 194 23.21 3.91 2.94
N MET A 195 22.90 4.18 4.22
CA MET A 195 21.66 3.77 4.86
C MET A 195 20.45 4.42 4.19
N ILE A 196 20.48 5.73 3.94
CA ILE A 196 19.40 6.45 3.24
C ILE A 196 19.20 5.87 1.83
N LYS A 197 20.28 5.63 1.07
CA LYS A 197 20.20 5.03 -0.28
C LYS A 197 19.65 3.60 -0.30
N ALA A 198 19.77 2.86 0.81
CA ALA A 198 19.30 1.48 0.92
C ALA A 198 17.91 1.34 1.59
N TRP A 199 17.54 2.30 2.46
CA TRP A 199 16.47 2.15 3.44
C TRP A 199 15.63 3.41 3.66
N ALA A 200 15.64 4.40 2.76
CA ALA A 200 14.98 5.69 2.94
C ALA A 200 13.59 5.62 3.60
N ALA A 201 12.66 4.84 3.03
CA ALA A 201 11.31 4.68 3.57
C ALA A 201 11.30 4.03 4.97
N GLN A 202 12.13 3.01 5.20
CA GLN A 202 12.23 2.36 6.50
C GLN A 202 12.80 3.30 7.57
N LEU A 203 13.84 4.06 7.23
CA LEU A 203 14.43 5.05 8.14
C LEU A 203 13.43 6.14 8.49
N ALA A 204 12.67 6.66 7.50
CA ALA A 204 11.60 7.61 7.73
C ALA A 204 10.60 7.06 8.77
N ASN A 205 10.13 5.82 8.62
CA ASN A 205 9.23 5.22 9.62
C ASN A 205 9.89 5.13 11.00
N GLN A 206 11.14 4.68 11.05
CA GLN A 206 11.85 4.41 12.30
C GLN A 206 12.11 5.67 13.11
N VAL A 207 12.49 6.79 12.48
CA VAL A 207 12.75 8.03 13.22
C VAL A 207 11.48 8.59 13.87
N TYR A 208 10.33 8.47 13.20
CA TYR A 208 9.04 8.82 13.80
C TYR A 208 8.59 7.81 14.87
N TRP A 209 8.85 6.52 14.68
CA TRP A 209 8.57 5.51 15.70
C TRP A 209 9.36 5.75 16.98
N LEU A 210 10.64 6.12 16.89
CA LEU A 210 11.45 6.47 18.06
C LEU A 210 10.84 7.66 18.82
N ARG A 211 10.44 8.72 18.10
CA ARG A 211 9.73 9.88 18.67
C ARG A 211 8.42 9.46 19.35
N GLN A 212 7.58 8.69 18.66
CA GLN A 212 6.28 8.21 19.17
C GLN A 212 6.39 7.30 20.40
N LEU A 213 7.47 6.54 20.50
CA LEU A 213 7.78 5.69 21.65
C LEU A 213 8.43 6.47 22.80
N GLY A 214 8.83 7.73 22.59
CA GLY A 214 9.52 8.58 23.55
C GLY A 214 10.96 8.15 23.82
N GLU A 215 11.66 7.63 22.81
CA GLU A 215 13.03 7.11 22.96
C GLU A 215 14.10 8.08 22.47
N GLN A 216 14.12 8.38 21.17
CA GLN A 216 15.06 9.32 20.55
C GLN A 216 14.28 10.16 19.54
N ASP A 217 14.61 11.44 19.43
CA ASP A 217 14.04 12.30 18.41
C ASP A 217 15.16 12.69 17.44
N VAL A 218 15.19 12.02 16.29
CA VAL A 218 16.21 12.19 15.24
C VAL A 218 15.58 12.47 13.87
N VAL A 219 14.33 12.96 13.89
CA VAL A 219 13.54 13.19 12.66
C VAL A 219 14.14 14.33 11.85
N ASP A 220 14.53 15.43 12.48
CA ASP A 220 15.04 16.62 11.79
C ASP A 220 16.42 16.33 11.17
N GLU A 221 17.26 15.59 11.88
CA GLU A 221 18.54 15.08 11.40
C GLU A 221 18.35 14.15 10.19
N PHE A 222 17.39 13.23 10.25
CA PHE A 222 17.04 12.39 9.11
C PHE A 222 16.57 13.22 7.91
N ILE A 223 15.64 14.16 8.09
CA ILE A 223 15.13 14.99 7.00
C ILE A 223 16.25 15.81 6.36
N SER A 224 17.10 16.42 7.19
CA SER A 224 18.26 17.19 6.72
C SER A 224 19.21 16.33 5.90
N SER A 225 19.56 15.13 6.38
CA SER A 225 20.43 14.20 5.66
C SER A 225 19.76 13.63 4.41
N PHE A 226 18.48 13.29 4.46
CA PHE A 226 17.71 12.79 3.32
C PHE A 226 17.73 13.78 2.16
N ARG A 227 17.50 15.07 2.44
CA ARG A 227 17.54 16.15 1.43
C ARG A 227 18.94 16.37 0.86
N LYS A 228 20.00 16.14 1.65
CA LYS A 228 21.39 16.20 1.16
C LYS A 228 21.75 15.02 0.28
N VAL A 229 21.22 13.83 0.57
CA VAL A 229 21.44 12.62 -0.23
C VAL A 229 20.67 12.68 -1.55
N TYR A 230 19.47 13.28 -1.53
CA TYR A 230 18.60 13.42 -2.69
C TYR A 230 18.21 14.88 -2.97
N PRO A 231 19.17 15.74 -3.36
CA PRO A 231 18.85 17.10 -3.78
C PRO A 231 18.07 17.07 -5.10
N ASP A 232 17.01 17.87 -5.20
CA ASP A 232 16.06 17.86 -6.32
C ASP A 232 16.73 18.10 -7.69
N ALA A 233 17.75 18.96 -7.72
CA ALA A 233 18.51 19.26 -8.93
C ALA A 233 19.23 18.03 -9.53
N MET A 234 19.38 16.94 -8.77
CA MET A 234 20.07 15.73 -9.21
C MET A 234 19.14 14.61 -9.70
N ASP A 235 17.83 14.83 -9.73
CA ASP A 235 16.85 13.78 -10.05
C ASP A 235 17.04 13.14 -11.43
N SER A 236 17.49 13.93 -12.41
CA SER A 236 17.80 13.45 -13.76
C SER A 236 19.01 12.50 -13.82
N SER A 237 19.87 12.53 -12.80
CA SER A 237 21.05 11.67 -12.68
C SER A 237 20.79 10.38 -11.91
N LEU A 238 19.65 10.28 -11.21
CA LEU A 238 19.32 9.11 -10.40
C LEU A 238 18.90 7.92 -11.28
N SER A 239 19.34 6.72 -10.91
CA SER A 239 18.79 5.48 -11.45
C SER A 239 17.28 5.38 -11.14
N GLU A 240 16.55 4.55 -11.88
CA GLU A 240 15.14 4.27 -11.57
C GLU A 240 14.94 3.77 -10.14
N GLN A 241 15.87 2.95 -9.64
CA GLN A 241 15.80 2.46 -8.27
C GLN A 241 16.04 3.57 -7.25
N GLN A 242 17.01 4.46 -7.47
CA GLN A 242 17.33 5.54 -6.54
C GLN A 242 16.31 6.67 -6.58
N PHE A 243 15.78 7.01 -7.76
CA PHE A 243 14.64 7.92 -7.88
C PHE A 243 13.42 7.33 -7.16
N GLY A 244 13.09 6.06 -7.42
CA GLY A 244 12.03 5.36 -6.68
C GLY A 244 12.27 5.35 -5.16
N ASN A 245 13.50 5.15 -4.70
CA ASN A 245 13.84 5.18 -3.27
C ASN A 245 13.68 6.58 -2.65
N LYS A 246 14.03 7.64 -3.39
CA LYS A 246 13.75 9.03 -3.00
C LYS A 246 12.25 9.25 -2.81
N ILE A 247 11.44 8.97 -3.84
CA ILE A 247 10.00 9.21 -3.75
C ILE A 247 9.39 8.38 -2.64
N TYR A 248 9.82 7.13 -2.47
CA TYR A 248 9.35 6.27 -1.38
C TYR A 248 9.79 6.77 0.01
N GLY A 249 10.97 7.40 0.11
CA GLY A 249 11.38 8.10 1.33
C GLY A 249 10.49 9.29 1.65
N LEU A 250 10.21 10.13 0.65
CA LEU A 250 9.28 11.26 0.78
C LEU A 250 7.89 10.79 1.21
N THR A 251 7.39 9.69 0.61
CA THR A 251 6.06 9.21 0.95
C THR A 251 5.99 8.81 2.42
N HIS A 252 6.98 8.05 2.87
CA HIS A 252 7.05 7.56 4.24
C HIS A 252 7.34 8.63 5.30
N ILE A 253 7.92 9.79 4.95
CA ILE A 253 7.98 10.93 5.88
C ILE A 253 6.57 11.36 6.28
N ILE A 254 5.66 11.50 5.30
CA ILE A 254 4.27 11.90 5.54
C ILE A 254 3.47 10.77 6.19
N LEU A 255 3.60 9.54 5.69
CA LEU A 255 2.91 8.38 6.28
C LEU A 255 3.29 8.19 7.76
N ALA A 256 4.56 8.33 8.11
CA ALA A 256 5.02 8.18 9.48
C ALA A 256 4.58 9.36 10.37
N ALA A 257 4.59 10.59 9.84
CA ALA A 257 4.04 11.77 10.51
C ALA A 257 2.55 11.64 10.83
N SER A 258 1.77 11.01 9.93
CA SER A 258 0.34 10.70 10.12
C SER A 258 0.06 9.58 11.14
N ALA A 259 1.11 9.03 11.77
CA ALA A 259 1.06 7.80 12.56
C ALA A 259 0.38 6.64 11.79
N TYR A 260 0.72 6.50 10.50
CA TYR A 260 0.12 5.54 9.57
C TYR A 260 -1.40 5.68 9.47
N TYR A 261 -1.87 6.83 8.93
CA TYR A 261 -3.28 7.12 8.63
C TYR A 261 -4.19 7.32 9.85
N GLN A 262 -3.60 7.50 11.04
CA GLN A 262 -4.36 7.77 12.26
C GLN A 262 -4.74 9.23 12.41
N HIS A 263 -3.92 10.13 11.87
CA HIS A 263 -4.07 11.57 11.98
C HIS A 263 -3.79 12.24 10.64
N SER A 264 -4.44 13.38 10.39
CA SER A 264 -4.07 14.26 9.29
C SER A 264 -2.71 14.90 9.56
N VAL A 265 -2.02 15.28 8.49
CA VAL A 265 -0.83 16.14 8.56
C VAL A 265 -1.21 17.55 8.13
N ARG A 266 -0.44 18.56 8.54
CA ARG A 266 -0.59 19.90 7.97
C ARG A 266 0.37 20.05 6.80
N GLU A 267 -0.11 20.58 5.68
CA GLU A 267 0.71 20.84 4.50
C GLU A 267 1.93 21.72 4.85
N GLU A 268 1.70 22.78 5.63
CA GLU A 268 2.71 23.77 6.02
C GLU A 268 3.94 23.16 6.72
N ASP A 269 3.75 22.08 7.49
CA ASP A 269 4.84 21.39 8.20
C ASP A 269 5.76 20.62 7.24
N TYR A 270 5.27 20.31 6.04
CA TYR A 270 5.94 19.52 5.02
C TYR A 270 5.85 20.16 3.64
N GLN A 271 5.74 21.48 3.56
CA GLN A 271 5.48 22.22 2.32
C GLN A 271 6.44 21.82 1.21
N TRP A 272 7.73 21.66 1.54
CA TRP A 272 8.78 21.23 0.60
C TRP A 272 8.53 19.87 -0.05
N VAL A 273 7.84 18.94 0.62
CA VAL A 273 7.46 17.63 0.05
C VAL A 273 6.30 17.81 -0.93
N PHE A 274 5.28 18.58 -0.54
CA PHE A 274 4.10 18.82 -1.36
C PHE A 274 4.42 19.65 -2.61
N ASP A 275 5.23 20.69 -2.47
CA ASP A 275 5.74 21.48 -3.60
C ASP A 275 6.54 20.61 -4.55
N TYR A 276 7.46 19.79 -4.03
CA TYR A 276 8.21 18.85 -4.85
C TYR A 276 7.29 17.90 -5.62
N TYR A 277 6.24 17.35 -4.98
CA TYR A 277 5.27 16.51 -5.69
C TYR A 277 4.54 17.26 -6.80
N ARG A 278 4.05 18.48 -6.54
CA ARG A 278 3.34 19.28 -7.56
C ARG A 278 4.22 19.58 -8.76
N ASP A 279 5.46 19.99 -8.50
CA ASP A 279 6.43 20.35 -9.54
C ASP A 279 6.89 19.15 -10.37
N ASN A 280 6.85 17.94 -9.79
CA ASN A 280 7.45 16.74 -10.40
C ASN A 280 6.46 15.60 -10.67
N ILE A 281 5.15 15.81 -10.50
CA ILE A 281 4.16 14.71 -10.56
C ILE A 281 4.22 13.91 -11.87
N ASP A 282 4.43 14.58 -13.00
CA ASP A 282 4.48 13.90 -14.30
C ASP A 282 5.75 13.04 -14.44
N ILE A 283 6.88 13.49 -13.87
CA ILE A 283 8.13 12.71 -13.80
C ILE A 283 7.95 11.52 -12.83
N ILE A 284 7.31 11.75 -11.68
CA ILE A 284 7.01 10.70 -10.70
C ILE A 284 6.15 9.62 -11.36
N ILE A 285 5.09 9.99 -12.08
CA ILE A 285 4.22 9.04 -12.78
C ILE A 285 4.99 8.24 -13.83
N ALA A 286 5.91 8.89 -14.57
CA ALA A 286 6.65 8.23 -15.64
C ALA A 286 7.69 7.20 -15.15
N ARG A 287 8.20 7.37 -13.91
CA ARG A 287 9.37 6.62 -13.40
C ARG A 287 9.05 5.72 -12.21
N ALA A 288 8.06 6.09 -11.40
CA ALA A 288 7.72 5.37 -10.18
C ALA A 288 6.77 4.20 -10.45
N LYS A 289 6.74 3.26 -9.50
CA LYS A 289 5.81 2.13 -9.50
C LYS A 289 4.43 2.58 -8.98
N GLU A 290 3.39 1.84 -9.32
CA GLU A 290 2.01 2.17 -8.97
C GLU A 290 1.77 2.27 -7.45
N ASP A 291 2.48 1.49 -6.63
CA ASP A 291 2.39 1.62 -5.17
C ASP A 291 2.95 2.96 -4.67
N VAL A 292 4.08 3.40 -5.22
CA VAL A 292 4.66 4.71 -4.90
C VAL A 292 3.77 5.85 -5.39
N ILE A 293 3.22 5.75 -6.61
CA ILE A 293 2.28 6.73 -7.16
C ILE A 293 1.02 6.83 -6.28
N ALA A 294 0.52 5.70 -5.79
CA ALA A 294 -0.63 5.69 -4.91
C ALA A 294 -0.34 6.36 -3.56
N GLU A 295 0.84 6.12 -2.97
CA GLU A 295 1.25 6.80 -1.74
C GLU A 295 1.40 8.31 -1.91
N VAL A 296 1.91 8.78 -3.06
CA VAL A 296 1.97 10.23 -3.35
C VAL A 296 0.57 10.84 -3.30
N GLY A 297 -0.43 10.23 -3.95
CA GLY A 297 -1.81 10.70 -3.87
C GLY A 297 -2.40 10.64 -2.46
N ILE A 298 -2.12 9.56 -1.71
CA ILE A 298 -2.56 9.41 -0.32
C ILE A 298 -1.94 10.47 0.60
N ASN A 299 -0.72 10.93 0.33
CA ASN A 299 -0.12 12.00 1.12
C ASN A 299 -0.89 13.33 1.03
N PHE A 300 -1.42 13.68 -0.14
CA PHE A 300 -2.30 14.84 -0.28
C PHE A 300 -3.61 14.63 0.48
N LEU A 301 -4.19 13.44 0.39
CA LEU A 301 -5.41 13.07 1.12
C LEU A 301 -5.20 13.10 2.66
N LEU A 302 -4.00 12.76 3.14
CA LEU A 302 -3.62 12.90 4.55
C LEU A 302 -3.51 14.36 4.98
N ALA A 303 -3.20 15.27 4.07
CA ALA A 303 -3.16 16.71 4.32
C ALA A 303 -4.53 17.40 4.14
N GLY A 304 -5.58 16.65 3.78
CA GLY A 304 -6.91 17.21 3.48
C GLY A 304 -6.97 17.97 2.15
N LEU A 305 -6.04 17.68 1.23
CA LEU A 305 -5.92 18.32 -0.08
C LEU A 305 -6.60 17.49 -1.18
N ASP A 306 -7.82 17.06 -0.93
CA ASP A 306 -8.56 16.09 -1.76
C ASP A 306 -8.78 16.57 -3.20
N ASP A 307 -8.92 17.90 -3.38
CA ASP A 307 -9.15 18.56 -4.67
C ASP A 307 -7.83 18.97 -5.38
N ASP A 308 -6.66 18.66 -4.80
CA ASP A 308 -5.38 18.97 -5.45
C ASP A 308 -5.23 18.17 -6.77
N PRO A 309 -4.79 18.79 -7.88
CA PRO A 309 -4.61 18.11 -9.16
C PRO A 309 -3.75 16.83 -9.09
N VAL A 310 -2.82 16.75 -8.16
CA VAL A 310 -1.99 15.55 -7.95
C VAL A 310 -2.84 14.34 -7.54
N VAL A 311 -3.89 14.53 -6.73
CA VAL A 311 -4.80 13.44 -6.33
C VAL A 311 -5.53 12.88 -7.55
N LEU A 312 -6.05 13.76 -8.42
CA LEU A 312 -6.75 13.31 -9.63
C LEU A 312 -5.80 12.60 -10.60
N LYS A 313 -4.58 13.12 -10.80
CA LYS A 313 -3.57 12.49 -11.66
C LYS A 313 -3.19 11.10 -11.16
N THR A 314 -2.89 10.96 -9.87
CA THR A 314 -2.50 9.68 -9.28
C THR A 314 -3.65 8.67 -9.32
N ARG A 315 -4.89 9.07 -9.00
CA ARG A 315 -6.08 8.22 -9.13
C ARG A 315 -6.27 7.68 -10.55
N LYS A 316 -6.16 8.55 -11.56
CA LYS A 316 -6.29 8.15 -12.97
C LYS A 316 -5.24 7.11 -13.38
N VAL A 317 -3.98 7.30 -12.97
CA VAL A 317 -2.91 6.33 -13.26
C VAL A 317 -3.26 4.96 -12.66
N ILE A 318 -3.62 4.91 -11.38
CA ILE A 318 -3.96 3.64 -10.72
C ILE A 318 -5.20 2.98 -11.35
N GLN A 319 -6.21 3.78 -11.70
CA GLN A 319 -7.41 3.31 -12.37
C GLN A 319 -7.11 2.72 -13.76
N GLN A 320 -6.18 3.31 -14.50
CA GLN A 320 -5.75 2.84 -15.82
C GLN A 320 -4.90 1.57 -15.71
N SER A 321 -4.08 1.43 -14.67
CA SER A 321 -3.26 0.24 -14.43
C SER A 321 -4.06 -0.97 -13.95
N LEU A 322 -5.33 -0.81 -13.57
CA LEU A 322 -6.17 -1.90 -13.09
C LEU A 322 -6.46 -2.92 -14.20
N ASN A 323 -6.05 -4.17 -13.98
CA ASN A 323 -6.55 -5.30 -14.75
C ASN A 323 -7.92 -5.70 -14.18
N ARG A 324 -9.00 -5.29 -14.86
CA ARG A 324 -10.38 -5.53 -14.41
C ARG A 324 -10.82 -6.99 -14.46
N GLU A 325 -10.23 -7.80 -15.34
CA GLU A 325 -10.50 -9.24 -15.39
C GLU A 325 -9.94 -9.93 -14.13
N GLN A 326 -8.74 -9.54 -13.73
CA GLN A 326 -8.06 -10.10 -12.55
C GLN A 326 -8.47 -9.40 -11.24
N GLY A 327 -9.15 -8.25 -11.34
CA GLY A 327 -9.55 -7.40 -10.22
C GLY A 327 -8.37 -6.80 -9.45
N LEU A 328 -7.21 -6.64 -10.08
CA LEU A 328 -5.97 -6.26 -9.42
C LEU A 328 -5.13 -5.29 -10.27
N VAL A 329 -4.41 -4.40 -9.61
CA VAL A 329 -3.28 -3.70 -10.21
C VAL A 329 -2.10 -4.68 -10.29
N PRO A 330 -1.60 -5.05 -11.49
CA PRO A 330 -0.51 -6.00 -11.67
C PRO A 330 0.85 -5.40 -11.29
N SER A 331 1.90 -6.22 -11.18
CA SER A 331 3.26 -5.70 -11.06
C SER A 331 3.72 -5.04 -12.35
N VAL A 332 4.85 -4.33 -12.30
CA VAL A 332 5.53 -3.78 -13.49
C VAL A 332 5.85 -4.83 -14.57
N THR A 333 5.85 -6.12 -14.22
CA THR A 333 6.02 -7.27 -15.13
C THR A 333 4.71 -7.99 -15.47
N GLY A 334 3.55 -7.42 -15.12
CA GLY A 334 2.22 -8.00 -15.37
C GLY A 334 1.75 -9.03 -14.33
N GLY A 335 2.49 -9.27 -13.24
CA GLY A 335 2.17 -10.30 -12.25
C GLY A 335 0.98 -9.95 -11.35
N VAL A 336 0.08 -10.92 -11.14
CA VAL A 336 -1.18 -10.77 -10.36
C VAL A 336 -1.21 -11.61 -9.08
N ASP A 337 -0.04 -11.98 -8.57
CA ASP A 337 0.08 -12.70 -7.29
C ASP A 337 -0.39 -11.82 -6.12
N LEU A 338 -1.40 -12.28 -5.37
CA LEU A 338 -2.00 -11.55 -4.25
C LEU A 338 -0.99 -11.20 -3.15
N LYS A 339 -0.11 -12.14 -2.79
CA LYS A 339 0.85 -11.99 -1.69
C LYS A 339 1.91 -10.94 -2.04
N LYS A 340 2.42 -10.97 -3.27
CA LYS A 340 3.40 -10.01 -3.80
C LYS A 340 2.75 -8.66 -4.08
N GLY A 341 1.50 -8.64 -4.54
CA GLY A 341 0.74 -7.43 -4.90
C GLY A 341 0.02 -6.73 -3.75
N ASP A 342 0.01 -7.31 -2.55
CA ASP A 342 -0.72 -6.82 -1.37
C ASP A 342 -0.57 -5.32 -1.11
N HIS A 343 0.67 -4.83 -1.00
CA HIS A 343 0.92 -3.42 -0.67
C HIS A 343 0.32 -2.49 -1.71
N ARG A 344 0.61 -2.75 -3.00
CA ARG A 344 0.12 -1.95 -4.13
C ARG A 344 -1.39 -1.89 -4.18
N ASN A 345 -2.07 -3.02 -4.02
CA ASN A 345 -3.52 -3.07 -4.17
C ASN A 345 -4.25 -2.52 -2.95
N VAL A 346 -3.70 -2.66 -1.73
CA VAL A 346 -4.25 -1.99 -0.56
C VAL A 346 -4.19 -0.48 -0.72
N LEU A 347 -3.06 0.06 -1.19
CA LEU A 347 -2.92 1.48 -1.47
C LEU A 347 -3.84 1.94 -2.60
N ALA A 348 -4.03 1.12 -3.64
CA ALA A 348 -4.98 1.42 -4.71
C ALA A 348 -6.40 1.56 -4.17
N ILE A 349 -6.86 0.66 -3.29
CA ILE A 349 -8.18 0.78 -2.64
C ILE A 349 -8.27 2.11 -1.86
N MET A 350 -7.26 2.41 -1.04
CA MET A 350 -7.25 3.61 -0.20
C MET A 350 -7.24 4.91 -1.01
N LEU A 351 -6.48 4.98 -2.11
CA LEU A 351 -6.42 6.15 -2.97
C LEU A 351 -7.75 6.37 -3.70
N LEU A 352 -8.28 5.30 -4.28
CA LEU A 352 -9.46 5.35 -5.15
C LEU A 352 -10.76 5.53 -4.37
N ASP A 353 -10.82 5.08 -3.12
CA ASP A 353 -11.99 5.20 -2.25
C ASP A 353 -11.58 5.65 -0.84
N TRP A 354 -10.89 6.79 -0.78
CA TRP A 354 -10.41 7.38 0.48
C TRP A 354 -11.56 7.70 1.43
N LYS A 355 -11.41 7.31 2.69
CA LYS A 355 -12.42 7.51 3.76
C LYS A 355 -11.94 8.39 4.90
N GLY A 356 -10.83 9.09 4.71
CA GLY A 356 -10.21 9.92 5.75
C GLY A 356 -9.29 9.13 6.68
N VAL A 357 -8.94 9.79 7.79
CA VAL A 357 -8.06 9.26 8.82
C VAL A 357 -8.87 8.81 10.03
N HIS A 358 -8.43 7.73 10.67
CA HIS A 358 -9.04 7.25 11.89
C HIS A 358 -7.96 6.76 12.86
N ALA A 359 -7.94 7.33 14.07
CA ALA A 359 -7.06 6.92 15.17
C ALA A 359 -7.53 5.59 15.78
N ALA A 360 -7.56 4.54 14.96
CA ALA A 360 -8.18 3.26 15.24
C ALA A 360 -7.41 2.10 14.57
N PRO A 361 -7.61 0.85 15.02
CA PRO A 361 -8.23 0.49 16.29
C PRO A 361 -7.28 0.79 17.46
N THR A 362 -7.81 1.20 18.61
CA THR A 362 -7.04 1.29 19.85
C THR A 362 -7.77 0.58 20.99
N ILE A 363 -7.02 0.06 21.97
CA ILE A 363 -7.60 -0.60 23.15
C ILE A 363 -8.61 0.28 23.87
N THR A 364 -8.39 1.60 23.85
CA THR A 364 -9.28 2.57 24.51
C THR A 364 -10.57 2.85 23.76
N GLN A 365 -10.53 2.91 22.42
CA GLN A 365 -11.69 3.32 21.63
C GLN A 365 -12.48 2.11 21.09
N GLN A 366 -11.83 0.96 20.89
CA GLN A 366 -12.45 -0.26 20.38
C GLN A 366 -12.07 -1.49 21.22
N PRO A 367 -12.36 -1.50 22.55
CA PRO A 367 -11.89 -2.51 23.49
C PRO A 367 -12.28 -3.95 23.10
N ASN A 368 -13.40 -4.13 22.39
CA ASN A 368 -13.87 -5.45 21.96
C ASN A 368 -12.87 -6.18 21.04
N ILE A 369 -12.13 -5.45 20.19
CA ILE A 369 -11.07 -6.01 19.32
C ILE A 369 -9.89 -6.54 20.17
N PHE A 370 -9.73 -6.00 21.37
CA PHE A 370 -8.62 -6.28 22.29
C PHE A 370 -9.04 -7.13 23.51
N SER A 371 -10.24 -7.73 23.47
CA SER A 371 -10.79 -8.53 24.56
C SER A 371 -9.94 -9.74 24.94
N ALA A 372 -9.17 -10.28 23.99
CA ALA A 372 -8.23 -11.38 24.20
C ALA A 372 -6.82 -10.97 23.73
N LEU A 373 -6.08 -10.27 24.58
CA LEU A 373 -4.71 -9.87 24.26
C LEU A 373 -3.79 -11.11 24.16
N PRO A 374 -2.98 -11.24 23.10
CA PRO A 374 -1.94 -12.25 23.05
C PRO A 374 -0.94 -12.08 24.20
N TYR A 375 -0.46 -13.20 24.76
CA TYR A 375 0.51 -13.19 25.85
C TYR A 375 1.71 -12.30 25.52
N GLY A 376 2.12 -11.47 26.48
CA GLY A 376 3.19 -10.50 26.33
C GLY A 376 2.69 -9.07 26.07
N LEU A 377 1.47 -8.86 25.57
CA LEU A 377 0.91 -7.51 25.37
C LEU A 377 -0.01 -7.08 26.52
N ILE A 378 0.10 -5.81 26.92
CA ILE A 378 -0.74 -5.17 27.93
C ILE A 378 -1.14 -3.76 27.49
N ASP A 379 -2.20 -3.22 28.10
CA ASP A 379 -2.56 -1.81 27.99
C ASP A 379 -1.39 -0.92 28.44
N LYS A 380 -1.05 0.09 27.63
CA LYS A 380 -0.01 1.07 27.96
C LYS A 380 -0.32 1.83 29.26
N LYS A 381 -1.60 2.07 29.58
CA LYS A 381 -2.01 2.82 30.76
C LYS A 381 -1.77 2.05 32.06
N VAL A 382 -1.90 0.72 32.05
CA VAL A 382 -1.76 -0.11 33.26
C VAL A 382 -0.34 -0.04 33.83
N SER A 383 0.69 0.10 33.00
CA SER A 383 2.08 0.17 33.47
C SER A 383 2.52 1.51 34.06
N GLY A 384 1.74 2.58 33.89
CA GLY A 384 2.08 3.91 34.43
C GLY A 384 1.71 4.09 35.91
N SER A 385 1.17 3.04 36.53
CA SER A 385 0.58 3.04 37.87
C SER A 385 1.49 2.45 38.96
N HIS A 386 2.76 2.18 38.64
CA HIS A 386 3.74 1.56 39.54
C HIS A 386 5.05 2.35 39.62
#